data_AF-S8EXV2-F1
#
_entry.id   AF-S8EXV2-F1
#
_cell.length_a   1.000
_cell.length_b   1.000
_cell.length_c   1.000
_cell.angle_alpha   90.00
_cell.angle_beta   90.00
_cell.angle_gamma   90.00
#
_symmetry.space_group_name_H-M   'P 1'
#
loop_
_entity.id
_entity.type
_entity.pdbx_description
1 polymer ?
#
loop_
_entity_poly.entity_id
_entity_poly.type
_entity_poly.pdbx_seq_one_letter_code
_entity_poly.pdbx_strand_id
1 'polypeptide(L)'
;MHSLYSLFIPVLLCLLADHVSGAGNTTCAGSMLDWYTDVVGETPCMTYQRLRQICNSEYEVPSFRSSSPGDNCDDQVSACCCNSIAWALSSLCQNCQWDVDSGSPNGLDALLWRWHQSNVCSSHMAHGALVLISRTSLPADIEEAVCNLGIKLENFLYSLFWNTGSCTYTRETAETDHAANGSN
;
A
#
# COMPACT_ATOMS: atom_id res chain seq x y z
N MET A 1 52.31 -38.78 32.56
CA MET A 1 52.15 -37.39 32.09
C MET A 1 51.80 -37.41 30.61
N HIS A 2 50.52 -37.44 30.25
CA HIS A 2 50.03 -37.13 28.90
C HIS A 2 48.62 -36.53 29.08
N SER A 3 48.56 -35.21 29.07
CA SER A 3 47.36 -34.40 29.29
C SER A 3 46.62 -34.26 27.96
N LEU A 4 45.33 -34.61 27.97
CA LEU A 4 44.42 -34.47 26.83
C LEU A 4 44.09 -32.98 26.64
N TYR A 5 44.29 -32.48 25.41
CA TYR A 5 43.88 -31.14 24.99
C TYR A 5 42.36 -31.13 24.76
N SER A 6 41.62 -30.44 25.63
CA SER A 6 40.22 -30.08 25.39
C SER A 6 40.17 -28.90 24.41
N LEU A 7 39.77 -29.16 23.18
CA LEU A 7 39.39 -28.15 22.20
C LEU A 7 38.02 -27.57 22.60
N PHE A 8 38.01 -26.37 23.17
CA PHE A 8 36.81 -25.56 23.31
C PHE A 8 36.48 -24.96 21.93
N ILE A 9 35.40 -25.44 21.31
CA ILE A 9 34.78 -24.84 20.13
C ILE A 9 33.93 -23.66 20.63
N PRO A 10 34.22 -22.39 20.25
CA PRO A 10 33.26 -21.32 20.45
C PRO A 10 32.15 -21.53 19.41
N VAL A 11 30.99 -22.00 19.85
CA VAL A 11 29.77 -22.00 19.05
C VAL A 11 29.44 -20.54 18.79
N LEU A 12 29.79 -20.10 17.59
CA LEU A 12 29.44 -18.82 16.99
C LEU A 12 27.93 -18.71 17.03
N LEU A 13 27.45 -17.90 17.98
CA LEU A 13 26.08 -17.47 18.10
C LEU A 13 25.76 -16.66 16.84
N CYS A 14 25.27 -17.34 15.79
CA CYS A 14 24.59 -16.67 14.70
C CYS A 14 23.35 -16.02 15.32
N LEU A 15 23.50 -14.76 15.70
CA LEU A 15 22.40 -13.83 15.89
C LEU A 15 21.65 -13.80 14.56
N LEU A 16 20.63 -14.65 14.45
CA LEU A 16 19.46 -14.31 13.67
C LEU A 16 18.96 -13.02 14.34
N ALA A 17 19.41 -11.88 13.82
CA ALA A 17 18.57 -10.71 13.82
C ALA A 17 17.37 -11.10 12.95
N ASP A 18 16.41 -11.80 13.55
CA ASP A 18 15.03 -11.60 13.17
C ASP A 18 14.86 -10.09 13.33
N HIS A 19 14.85 -9.39 12.21
CA HIS A 19 14.19 -8.12 12.15
C HIS A 19 12.75 -8.41 12.56
N VAL A 20 12.49 -8.33 13.88
CA VAL A 20 11.19 -7.90 14.37
C VAL A 20 11.08 -6.45 13.94
N SER A 21 10.90 -6.23 12.63
CA SER A 21 10.07 -5.12 12.20
C SER A 21 8.75 -5.39 12.91
N GLY A 22 8.30 -4.46 13.74
CA GLY A 22 6.90 -4.47 14.16
C GLY A 22 6.10 -4.69 12.89
N ALA A 23 5.44 -5.84 12.77
CA ALA A 23 4.52 -6.05 11.67
C ALA A 23 3.38 -5.08 11.95
N GLY A 24 3.53 -3.85 11.45
CA GLY A 24 2.42 -2.93 11.27
C GLY A 24 1.34 -3.63 10.46
N ASN A 25 0.18 -3.01 10.30
CA ASN A 25 -0.91 -3.65 9.56
C ASN A 25 -0.68 -3.61 8.03
N THR A 26 0.54 -3.98 7.62
CA THR A 26 1.05 -3.93 6.26
C THR A 26 1.17 -5.31 5.61
N THR A 27 1.05 -6.39 6.37
CA THR A 27 0.98 -7.75 5.82
C THR A 27 -0.42 -8.06 5.33
N CYS A 28 -0.54 -8.64 4.14
CA CYS A 28 -1.84 -9.04 3.62
C CYS A 28 -2.39 -10.29 4.32
N ALA A 29 -3.70 -10.32 4.54
CA ALA A 29 -4.40 -11.43 5.17
C ALA A 29 -4.64 -12.61 4.21
N GLY A 30 -4.50 -12.41 2.90
CA GLY A 30 -4.62 -13.40 1.85
C GLY A 30 -3.74 -13.08 0.63
N SER A 31 -3.81 -13.92 -0.41
CA SER A 31 -2.94 -13.87 -1.60
C SER A 31 -3.50 -13.07 -2.79
N MET A 32 -4.64 -12.39 -2.61
CA MET A 32 -5.32 -11.70 -3.72
C MET A 32 -4.47 -10.57 -4.34
N LEU A 33 -3.60 -9.95 -3.54
CA LEU A 33 -2.71 -8.87 -3.96
C LEU A 33 -1.24 -9.32 -4.07
N ASP A 34 -1.01 -10.63 -4.20
CA ASP A 34 0.32 -11.17 -4.48
C ASP A 34 0.84 -10.64 -5.82
N TRP A 35 -0.03 -10.48 -6.83
CA TRP A 35 0.35 -9.88 -8.12
C TRP A 35 0.98 -8.48 -7.97
N TYR A 36 0.47 -7.67 -7.03
CA TYR A 36 1.05 -6.35 -6.75
C TYR A 36 2.41 -6.53 -6.09
N THR A 37 2.50 -7.43 -5.11
CA THR A 37 3.73 -7.70 -4.37
C THR A 37 4.83 -8.26 -5.27
N ASP A 38 4.50 -9.15 -6.21
CA ASP A 38 5.42 -9.74 -7.18
C ASP A 38 5.99 -8.68 -8.13
N VAL A 39 5.18 -7.70 -8.51
CA VAL A 39 5.57 -6.61 -9.40
C VAL A 39 6.36 -5.53 -8.66
N VAL A 40 5.86 -5.07 -7.51
CA VAL A 40 6.37 -3.90 -6.78
C VAL A 40 7.50 -4.28 -5.81
N GLY A 41 7.52 -5.53 -5.35
CA GLY A 41 8.48 -6.06 -4.37
C GLY A 41 8.06 -5.83 -2.91
N GLU A 42 6.90 -5.23 -2.66
CA GLU A 42 6.33 -5.00 -1.34
C GLU A 42 4.80 -4.99 -1.42
N THR A 43 4.12 -5.19 -0.28
CA THR A 43 2.65 -5.16 -0.25
C THR A 43 2.12 -3.75 -0.56
N PRO A 44 0.87 -3.61 -1.03
CA PRO A 44 0.26 -2.30 -1.24
C PRO A 44 0.23 -1.45 0.03
N CYS A 45 0.08 -2.08 1.20
CA CYS A 45 0.15 -1.39 2.48
C CYS A 45 1.55 -0.87 2.81
N MET A 46 2.61 -1.63 2.49
CA MET A 46 3.99 -1.14 2.65
C MET A 46 4.25 0.06 1.74
N THR A 47 3.84 0.00 0.47
CA THR A 47 3.96 1.15 -0.44
C THR A 47 3.19 2.36 0.08
N TYR A 48 1.97 2.15 0.55
CA TYR A 48 1.16 3.23 1.12
C TYR A 48 1.78 3.84 2.39
N GLN A 49 2.33 3.00 3.27
CA GLN A 49 3.05 3.46 4.47
C GLN A 49 4.24 4.34 4.09
N ARG A 50 5.07 3.88 3.15
CA ARG A 50 6.25 4.61 2.69
C ARG A 50 5.87 5.94 2.03
N LEU A 51 4.79 5.97 1.26
CA LEU A 51 4.26 7.22 0.69
C LEU A 51 3.85 8.21 1.79
N ARG A 52 3.12 7.76 2.82
CA ARG A 52 2.74 8.61 3.96
C ARG A 52 3.95 9.09 4.76
N GLN A 53 4.97 8.25 4.88
CA GLN A 53 6.21 8.56 5.60
C GLN A 53 7.02 9.71 4.98
N ILE A 54 6.76 10.08 3.73
CA ILE A 54 7.30 11.32 3.13
C ILE A 54 6.78 12.56 3.88
N CYS A 55 5.50 12.58 4.24
CA CYS A 55 4.85 13.72 4.89
C CYS A 55 4.84 13.60 6.43
N ASN A 56 4.87 12.38 6.95
CA ASN A 56 4.91 12.09 8.38
C ASN A 56 5.76 10.83 8.64
N SER A 57 7.03 11.01 9.00
CA SER A 57 7.98 9.90 9.20
C SER A 57 7.58 8.88 10.27
N GLU A 58 6.66 9.24 11.18
CA GLU A 58 6.15 8.36 12.24
C GLU A 58 4.86 7.63 11.82
N TYR A 59 4.36 7.87 10.60
CA TYR A 59 3.15 7.21 10.12
C TYR A 59 3.36 5.68 10.03
N GLU A 60 2.47 4.95 10.68
CA GLU A 60 2.30 3.51 10.53
C GLU A 60 0.89 3.24 10.02
N VAL A 61 0.75 2.30 9.08
CA VAL A 61 -0.55 1.90 8.57
C VAL A 61 -1.36 1.25 9.70
N PRO A 62 -2.51 1.83 10.09
CA PRO A 62 -3.37 1.23 11.09
C PRO A 62 -4.15 0.07 10.50
N SER A 63 -4.89 -0.63 11.36
CA SER A 63 -6.01 -1.45 10.91
C SER A 63 -7.08 -0.56 10.31
N PHE A 64 -7.15 -0.55 8.98
CA PHE A 64 -8.23 0.08 8.27
C PHE A 64 -9.54 -0.55 8.69
N ARG A 65 -10.60 0.24 8.69
CA ARG A 65 -11.96 -0.25 8.90
C ARG A 65 -12.44 -1.00 7.65
N SER A 66 -13.53 -1.75 7.73
CA SER A 66 -14.13 -2.43 6.56
C SER A 66 -14.96 -1.53 5.65
N SER A 67 -15.17 -0.26 6.03
CA SER A 67 -15.86 0.75 5.21
C SER A 67 -14.87 1.73 4.59
N SER A 68 -14.96 1.95 3.29
CA SER A 68 -14.10 2.93 2.61
C SER A 68 -14.55 4.38 2.91
N PRO A 69 -13.63 5.37 2.89
CA PRO A 69 -12.18 5.26 2.68
C PRO A 69 -11.46 4.49 3.80
N GLY A 70 -10.27 3.92 3.59
CA GLY A 70 -9.53 3.20 4.65
C GLY A 70 -8.85 4.12 5.67
N ASP A 71 -8.19 5.17 5.16
CA ASP A 71 -7.43 6.14 5.94
C ASP A 71 -8.25 7.40 6.27
N ASN A 72 -7.87 8.12 7.33
CA ASN A 72 -8.45 9.38 7.78
C ASN A 72 -7.66 10.63 7.36
N CYS A 73 -6.46 10.47 6.77
CA CYS A 73 -5.62 11.54 6.23
C CYS A 73 -5.64 12.81 7.11
N ASP A 74 -5.29 12.62 8.38
CA ASP A 74 -5.34 13.63 9.44
C ASP A 74 -3.98 14.29 9.73
N ASP A 75 -2.98 13.98 8.89
CA ASP A 75 -1.66 14.62 8.92
C ASP A 75 -1.74 16.12 8.59
N GLN A 76 -0.84 16.90 9.17
CA GLN A 76 -0.70 18.33 8.85
C GLN A 76 -0.35 18.57 7.38
N VAL A 77 0.46 17.68 6.78
CA VAL A 77 0.83 17.73 5.37
C VAL A 77 0.05 16.66 4.62
N SER A 78 -1.08 17.06 4.06
CA SER A 78 -2.02 16.13 3.42
C SER A 78 -1.64 15.74 1.98
N ALA A 79 -0.52 16.25 1.46
CA ALA A 79 -0.06 15.98 0.09
C ALA A 79 0.14 14.48 -0.20
N CYS A 80 0.58 13.71 0.80
CA CYS A 80 0.82 12.26 0.69
C CYS A 80 -0.45 11.40 0.86
N CYS A 81 -1.62 11.99 1.13
CA CYS A 81 -2.86 11.24 1.35
C CYS A 81 -4.13 11.82 0.70
N CYS A 82 -4.14 13.09 0.32
CA CYS A 82 -5.23 13.77 -0.39
C CYS A 82 -4.99 13.82 -1.91
N ASN A 83 -4.82 12.66 -2.55
CA ASN A 83 -4.70 12.55 -3.99
C ASN A 83 -5.17 11.16 -4.47
N SER A 84 -5.38 11.00 -5.78
CA SER A 84 -5.87 9.75 -6.39
C SER A 84 -4.94 8.55 -6.17
N ILE A 85 -3.62 8.76 -6.23
CA ILE A 85 -2.61 7.71 -6.06
C ILE A 85 -2.67 7.13 -4.66
N ALA A 86 -2.65 8.02 -3.66
CA ALA A 86 -2.75 7.66 -2.26
C ALA A 86 -4.10 7.00 -1.94
N TRP A 87 -5.19 7.50 -2.52
CA TRP A 87 -6.51 6.87 -2.38
C TRP A 87 -6.52 5.43 -2.93
N ALA A 88 -5.96 5.21 -4.12
CA ALA A 88 -5.87 3.90 -4.73
C ALA A 88 -5.01 2.93 -3.91
N LEU A 89 -3.83 3.37 -3.49
CA LEU A 89 -2.94 2.60 -2.62
C LEU A 89 -3.59 2.26 -1.27
N SER A 90 -4.30 3.22 -0.66
CA SER A 90 -5.03 2.97 0.59
C SER A 90 -6.17 1.96 0.40
N SER A 91 -6.78 1.92 -0.79
CA SER A 91 -7.86 0.99 -1.12
C SER A 91 -7.31 -0.42 -1.38
N LEU A 92 -6.18 -0.54 -2.09
CA LEU A 92 -5.44 -1.79 -2.22
C LEU A 92 -4.95 -2.29 -0.86
N CYS A 93 -4.46 -1.40 0.01
CA CYS A 93 -4.08 -1.77 1.36
C CYS A 93 -5.28 -2.23 2.21
N GLN A 94 -6.44 -1.58 2.07
CA GLN A 94 -7.67 -2.02 2.73
C GLN A 94 -8.04 -3.45 2.30
N ASN A 95 -7.92 -3.75 1.00
CA ASN A 95 -8.12 -5.12 0.52
C ASN A 95 -7.06 -6.09 1.02
N CYS A 96 -5.79 -5.69 1.03
CA CYS A 96 -4.70 -6.46 1.61
C CYS A 96 -5.04 -6.89 3.06
N GLN A 97 -5.59 -5.99 3.88
CA GLN A 97 -5.91 -6.30 5.28
C GLN A 97 -7.20 -7.14 5.47
N TRP A 98 -8.21 -6.96 4.62
CA TRP A 98 -9.56 -7.51 4.86
C TRP A 98 -9.96 -8.66 3.91
N ASP A 99 -9.30 -8.82 2.77
CA ASP A 99 -9.71 -9.78 1.74
C ASP A 99 -9.11 -11.17 2.01
N VAL A 100 -9.70 -11.85 3.00
CA VAL A 100 -9.31 -13.21 3.45
C VAL A 100 -9.91 -14.34 2.62
N ASP A 101 -11.01 -14.06 1.92
CA ASP A 101 -11.70 -15.00 1.05
C ASP A 101 -11.40 -14.57 -0.37
N SER A 102 -10.50 -15.30 -1.07
CA SER A 102 -10.16 -15.13 -2.48
C SER A 102 -11.31 -14.50 -3.27
N GLY A 103 -11.29 -13.17 -3.41
CA GLY A 103 -12.35 -12.43 -4.08
C GLY A 103 -12.57 -13.01 -5.46
N SER A 104 -13.79 -12.85 -6.01
CA SER A 104 -14.14 -13.38 -7.33
C SER A 104 -12.99 -13.14 -8.32
N PRO A 105 -12.48 -14.17 -9.03
CA PRO A 105 -11.40 -14.04 -10.01
C PRO A 105 -11.75 -13.15 -11.21
N ASN A 106 -12.95 -12.55 -11.20
CA ASN A 106 -13.49 -11.61 -12.19
C ASN A 106 -13.93 -10.28 -11.51
N GLY A 107 -13.39 -9.97 -10.34
CA GLY A 107 -13.87 -8.92 -9.42
C GLY A 107 -13.06 -7.64 -9.41
N LEU A 108 -13.63 -6.60 -8.82
CA LEU A 108 -12.99 -5.30 -8.64
C LEU A 108 -12.08 -5.36 -7.40
N ASP A 109 -10.79 -5.08 -7.58
CA ASP A 109 -9.73 -5.18 -6.55
C ASP A 109 -9.57 -3.92 -5.70
N ALA A 110 -10.53 -3.01 -5.80
CA ALA A 110 -10.87 -2.05 -4.77
C ALA A 110 -12.26 -2.44 -4.24
N LEU A 111 -12.55 -2.21 -2.95
CA LEU A 111 -13.78 -2.59 -2.19
C LEU A 111 -15.15 -2.10 -2.72
N LEU A 112 -15.27 -1.92 -4.02
CA LEU A 112 -16.46 -1.49 -4.73
C LEU A 112 -17.65 -2.42 -4.54
N TRP A 113 -17.45 -3.72 -4.35
CA TRP A 113 -18.60 -4.61 -4.19
C TRP A 113 -19.36 -4.36 -2.88
N ARG A 114 -18.68 -3.91 -1.82
CA ARG A 114 -19.33 -3.68 -0.52
C ARG A 114 -20.07 -2.33 -0.48
N TRP A 115 -19.59 -1.32 -1.18
CA TRP A 115 -20.17 0.03 -1.16
C TRP A 115 -20.05 0.72 -2.53
N HIS A 116 -20.91 0.34 -3.47
CA HIS A 116 -21.18 1.05 -4.73
C HIS A 116 -21.78 2.45 -4.46
N GLN A 117 -20.99 3.37 -3.92
CA GLN A 117 -21.33 4.79 -3.85
C GLN A 117 -20.28 5.57 -4.63
N SER A 118 -20.68 6.09 -5.79
CA SER A 118 -19.87 6.93 -6.69
C SER A 118 -19.20 8.10 -5.98
N ASN A 119 -19.76 8.57 -4.86
CA ASN A 119 -19.18 9.64 -4.06
C ASN A 119 -17.91 9.22 -3.29
N VAL A 120 -17.69 7.92 -3.04
CA VAL A 120 -16.52 7.39 -2.31
C VAL A 120 -15.30 7.25 -3.22
N CYS A 121 -15.53 6.92 -4.49
CA CYS A 121 -14.51 6.79 -5.53
C CYS A 121 -13.72 8.08 -5.80
N SER A 122 -14.28 9.21 -5.40
CA SER A 122 -13.62 10.50 -5.52
C SER A 122 -13.49 11.21 -4.19
N SER A 123 -13.44 10.50 -3.08
CA SER A 123 -13.28 11.11 -1.77
C SER A 123 -12.37 10.33 -0.82
N HIS A 124 -11.75 11.07 0.09
CA HIS A 124 -10.97 10.58 1.21
C HIS A 124 -11.59 11.12 2.50
N MET A 125 -11.29 10.50 3.64
CA MET A 125 -11.57 11.15 4.91
C MET A 125 -10.44 12.12 5.21
N ALA A 126 -10.77 13.35 5.61
CA ALA A 126 -9.84 14.32 6.17
C ALA A 126 -10.48 14.90 7.43
N HIS A 127 -9.77 14.79 8.56
CA HIS A 127 -10.23 15.30 9.87
C HIS A 127 -11.68 14.87 10.23
N GLY A 128 -12.04 13.62 9.92
CA GLY A 128 -13.38 13.08 10.23
C GLY A 128 -14.50 13.47 9.26
N ALA A 129 -14.18 14.16 8.16
CA ALA A 129 -15.14 14.50 7.11
C ALA A 129 -14.77 13.85 5.78
N LEU A 130 -15.77 13.45 4.99
CA LEU A 130 -15.57 12.97 3.63
C LEU A 130 -15.32 14.16 2.70
N VAL A 131 -14.16 14.20 2.04
CA VAL A 131 -13.72 15.32 1.20
C VAL A 131 -13.37 14.83 -0.20
N LEU A 132 -13.78 15.58 -1.21
CA LEU A 132 -13.49 15.24 -2.61
C LEU A 132 -11.99 15.34 -2.91
N ILE A 133 -11.48 14.34 -3.64
CA ILE A 133 -10.14 14.34 -4.20
C ILE A 133 -10.15 15.26 -5.41
N SER A 134 -9.39 16.35 -5.33
CA SER A 134 -9.22 17.33 -6.41
C SER A 134 -7.92 17.15 -7.19
N ARG A 135 -7.00 16.32 -6.69
CA ARG A 135 -5.69 16.04 -7.30
C ARG A 135 -5.64 14.61 -7.84
N THR A 136 -5.46 14.50 -9.14
CA THR A 136 -5.39 13.23 -9.88
C THR A 136 -3.96 12.68 -10.00
N SER A 137 -2.99 13.30 -9.32
CA SER A 137 -1.58 12.88 -9.26
C SER A 137 -0.95 13.33 -7.94
N LEU A 138 0.28 12.90 -7.66
CA LEU A 138 1.07 13.48 -6.57
C LEU A 138 1.54 14.90 -6.96
N PRO A 139 1.73 15.79 -5.97
CA PRO A 139 2.48 17.03 -6.15
C PRO A 139 3.94 16.77 -6.56
N ALA A 140 4.56 17.70 -7.29
CA ALA A 140 5.90 17.51 -7.87
C ALA A 140 7.00 17.24 -6.83
N ASP A 141 6.91 17.88 -5.66
CA ASP A 141 7.81 17.65 -4.53
C ASP A 141 7.64 16.25 -3.93
N ILE A 142 6.41 15.72 -3.89
CA ILE A 142 6.14 14.36 -3.43
C ILE A 142 6.58 13.33 -4.48
N GLU A 143 6.37 13.60 -5.78
CA GLU A 143 6.92 12.76 -6.87
C GLU A 143 8.44 12.66 -6.80
N GLU A 144 9.13 13.78 -6.60
CA GLU A 144 10.58 13.80 -6.46
C GLU A 144 11.03 13.00 -5.23
N ALA A 145 10.31 13.12 -4.11
CA ALA A 145 10.60 12.33 -2.91
C ALA A 145 10.36 10.83 -3.12
N VAL A 146 9.28 10.43 -3.82
CA VAL A 146 9.01 9.04 -4.20
C VAL A 146 10.18 8.46 -4.99
N CYS A 147 10.66 9.19 -6.00
CA CYS A 147 11.83 8.80 -6.79
C CYS A 147 13.09 8.66 -5.92
N ASN A 148 13.39 9.66 -5.09
CA ASN A 148 14.60 9.68 -4.26
C ASN A 148 14.62 8.57 -3.19
N LEU A 149 13.45 8.15 -2.71
CA LEU A 149 13.30 7.08 -1.72
C LEU A 149 13.11 5.69 -2.33
N GLY A 150 13.13 5.58 -3.67
CA GLY A 150 12.91 4.32 -4.38
C GLY A 150 11.55 3.69 -4.02
N ILE A 151 10.51 4.51 -3.89
CA ILE A 151 9.14 4.03 -3.72
C ILE A 151 8.61 3.76 -5.12
N LYS A 152 8.31 2.50 -5.42
CA LYS A 152 7.87 2.09 -6.75
C LYS A 152 6.35 2.25 -6.85
N LEU A 153 5.89 3.12 -7.74
CA LEU A 153 4.46 3.32 -8.00
C LEU A 153 4.15 2.86 -9.43
N GLU A 154 3.30 1.84 -9.55
CA GLU A 154 2.92 1.33 -10.86
C GLU A 154 2.10 2.35 -11.65
N ASN A 155 2.33 2.43 -12.97
CA ASN A 155 1.70 3.45 -13.82
C ASN A 155 0.19 3.40 -13.78
N PHE A 156 -0.38 2.21 -13.55
CA PHE A 156 -1.82 2.05 -13.46
C PHE A 156 -2.42 2.99 -12.42
N LEU A 157 -1.72 3.26 -11.30
CA LEU A 157 -2.18 4.13 -10.22
C LEU A 157 -2.53 5.54 -10.72
N TYR A 158 -1.78 6.02 -11.71
CA TYR A 158 -1.98 7.33 -12.35
C TYR A 158 -3.17 7.36 -13.31
N SER A 159 -3.61 6.20 -13.78
CA SER A 159 -4.72 6.05 -14.72
C SER A 159 -6.06 5.69 -14.05
N LEU A 160 -6.06 5.39 -12.74
CA LEU A 160 -7.23 4.89 -12.01
C LEU A 160 -8.37 5.90 -11.83
N PHE A 161 -8.09 7.20 -11.93
CA PHE A 161 -9.04 8.22 -11.49
C PHE A 161 -9.95 8.68 -12.64
N TRP A 162 -11.23 8.32 -12.56
CA TRP A 162 -12.21 8.68 -13.58
C TRP A 162 -12.94 9.97 -13.22
N ASN A 163 -13.03 10.90 -14.17
CA ASN A 163 -13.76 12.18 -14.06
C ASN A 163 -15.28 12.04 -13.78
N THR A 164 -15.80 10.80 -13.72
CA THR A 164 -17.22 10.48 -13.58
C THR A 164 -17.60 9.91 -12.20
N GLY A 165 -16.67 9.81 -11.25
CA GLY A 165 -16.93 9.23 -9.93
C GLY A 165 -17.03 7.69 -9.93
N SER A 166 -16.54 7.05 -10.99
CA SER A 166 -16.30 5.60 -11.00
C SER A 166 -14.88 5.31 -10.52
N CYS A 167 -14.70 4.27 -9.73
CA CYS A 167 -13.37 3.77 -9.32
C CYS A 167 -13.18 2.28 -9.67
N THR A 168 -13.94 1.81 -10.67
CA THR A 168 -13.95 0.43 -11.13
C THR A 168 -12.58 0.07 -11.70
N TYR A 169 -11.88 -0.84 -11.02
CA TYR A 169 -10.56 -1.31 -11.41
C TYR A 169 -10.43 -2.80 -11.12
N THR A 170 -9.86 -3.54 -12.09
CA THR A 170 -9.61 -4.98 -11.97
C THR A 170 -8.12 -5.26 -12.07
N ARG A 171 -7.70 -6.37 -11.47
CA ARG A 171 -6.36 -6.94 -11.52
C ARG A 171 -5.92 -7.15 -12.96
N GLU A 172 -6.79 -7.59 -13.85
CA GLU A 172 -6.44 -7.80 -15.26
C GLU A 172 -6.11 -6.48 -15.96
N THR A 173 -6.80 -5.39 -15.58
CA THR A 173 -6.48 -4.04 -16.07
C THR A 173 -5.11 -3.60 -15.53
N ALA A 174 -4.79 -3.93 -14.27
CA ALA A 174 -3.49 -3.70 -13.66
C ALA A 174 -2.34 -4.41 -14.38
N GLU A 175 -2.51 -5.71 -14.57
CA GLU A 175 -1.51 -6.56 -15.19
C GLU A 175 -1.28 -6.14 -16.64
N THR A 176 -2.34 -5.76 -17.35
CA THR A 176 -2.24 -5.26 -18.74
C THR A 176 -1.51 -3.93 -18.81
N ASP A 177 -1.82 -2.98 -17.93
CA ASP A 177 -1.14 -1.68 -17.90
C ASP A 177 0.33 -1.83 -17.49
N HIS A 178 0.60 -2.64 -16.46
CA HIS A 178 1.97 -2.98 -16.04
C HIS A 178 2.78 -3.56 -17.20
N ALA A 179 2.22 -4.54 -17.93
CA ALA A 179 2.90 -5.14 -19.07
C ALA A 179 3.18 -4.15 -20.20
N ALA A 180 2.34 -3.12 -20.37
CA ALA A 180 2.48 -2.12 -21.42
C ALA A 180 3.39 -0.95 -21.03
N ASN A 181 3.31 -0.50 -19.78
CA ASN A 181 3.78 0.80 -19.33
C ASN A 181 4.75 0.75 -18.13
N GLY A 182 4.82 -0.38 -17.41
CA GLY A 182 5.72 -0.58 -16.28
C GLY A 182 5.43 0.30 -15.07
N SER A 183 6.48 0.64 -14.32
CA SER A 183 6.43 1.56 -13.17
C SER A 183 7.11 2.88 -13.47
N ASN A 184 6.83 3.89 -12.64
CA ASN A 184 7.61 5.12 -12.61
C ASN A 184 9.01 4.94 -11.98
#